data_AF-A0A328ELH7-F1
#
_entry.id   AF-A0A328ELH7-F1
#
_cell.length_a   1.000
_cell.length_b   1.000
_cell.length_c   1.000
_cell.angle_alpha   90.00
_cell.angle_beta   90.00
_cell.angle_gamma   90.00
#
_symmetry.space_group_name_H-M   'P 1'
#
loop_
_entity.id
_entity.type
_entity.pdbx_description
1 polymer ?
#
loop_
_entity_poly.entity_id
_entity_poly.type
_entity_poly.pdbx_seq_one_letter_code
_entity_poly.pdbx_strand_id
1 'polypeptide(L)' 'MNFYRELWSRIGGRPWTYILRDFWHKYEGLCILALVAGGAFLGHWLWHNVLWYLLNFTFGYIAGHLFWGKDYIPDQKGD' A
#
# COMPACT_ATOMS: atom_id res chain seq x y z
N MET A 1 10.33 17.90 -17.63
CA MET A 1 9.23 18.10 -16.64
C MET A 1 8.95 16.78 -15.96
N ASN A 2 8.83 16.78 -14.63
CA ASN A 2 8.49 15.56 -13.89
C ASN A 2 6.96 15.49 -13.76
N PHE A 3 6.31 14.79 -14.69
CA PHE A 3 4.85 14.71 -14.78
C PHE A 3 4.20 14.28 -13.46
N TYR A 4 4.85 13.38 -12.72
CA TYR A 4 4.42 12.98 -11.39
C TYR A 4 4.36 14.17 -10.43
N ARG A 5 5.41 15.00 -10.39
CA ARG A 5 5.48 16.23 -9.58
C ARG A 5 4.40 17.23 -9.91
N GLU A 6 4.13 17.43 -11.20
CA GLU A 6 3.04 18.29 -11.67
C GLU A 6 1.68 17.79 -11.16
N LEU A 7 1.45 16.48 -11.21
CA LEU A 7 0.19 15.85 -10.86
C LEU A 7 -0.08 15.93 -9.35
N TRP A 8 0.87 15.51 -8.52
CA TRP A 8 0.66 15.51 -7.06
C TRP A 8 0.73 16.91 -6.43
N SER A 9 1.45 17.86 -7.05
CA SER A 9 1.47 19.24 -6.55
C SER A 9 0.12 19.94 -6.75
N ARG A 10 -0.59 19.60 -7.84
CA ARG A 10 -1.94 20.10 -8.11
C ARG A 10 -3.02 19.30 -7.38
N ILE A 11 -2.84 18.00 -7.24
CA ILE A 11 -3.81 17.08 -6.63
C ILE A 11 -3.19 16.51 -5.35
N GLY A 12 -3.63 17.02 -4.19
CA GLY A 12 -3.18 16.53 -2.88
C GLY A 12 -2.03 17.31 -2.25
N GLY A 13 -1.30 18.14 -3.01
CA GLY A 13 -0.32 19.11 -2.48
C GLY A 13 0.97 18.52 -1.89
N ARG A 14 1.09 17.19 -1.90
CA ARG A 14 2.23 16.40 -1.41
C ARG A 14 2.31 15.09 -2.19
N PRO A 15 3.50 14.46 -2.34
CA PRO A 15 3.61 13.23 -3.10
C PRO A 15 2.65 12.16 -2.60
N TRP A 16 1.96 11.52 -3.53
CA TRP A 16 0.95 10.52 -3.21
C TRP A 16 1.52 9.32 -2.46
N THR A 17 2.81 9.03 -2.63
CA THR A 17 3.52 8.02 -1.83
C THR A 17 3.45 8.31 -0.33
N TYR A 18 3.63 9.56 0.08
CA TYR A 18 3.50 9.95 1.49
C TYR A 18 2.04 9.95 1.94
N ILE A 19 1.10 10.38 1.07
CA ILE A 19 -0.35 10.33 1.38
C ILE A 19 -0.79 8.89 1.65
N LEU A 20 -0.42 7.97 0.75
CA LEU A 20 -0.70 6.54 0.89
C LEU A 20 -0.02 5.95 2.11
N ARG A 21 1.20 6.38 2.43
CA ARG A 21 1.92 5.94 3.63
C ARG A 21 1.23 6.39 4.91
N ASP A 22 0.79 7.65 4.99
CA ASP A 22 0.02 8.15 6.13
C ASP A 22 -1.30 7.38 6.29
N PHE A 23 -1.99 7.14 5.17
CA PHE A 23 -3.23 6.35 5.16
C PHE A 23 -2.99 4.91 5.62
N TRP A 24 -1.91 4.29 5.14
CA TRP A 24 -1.50 2.94 5.52
C TRP A 24 -1.25 2.85 7.01
N HIS A 25 -0.41 3.71 7.59
CA HIS A 25 -0.14 3.66 9.03
C HIS A 25 -1.35 3.98 9.89
N LYS A 26 -2.28 4.81 9.41
CA LYS A 26 -3.51 5.13 10.14
C LYS A 26 -4.55 4.00 10.09
N TYR A 27 -4.61 3.25 9.00
CA TYR A 27 -5.67 2.28 8.73
C TYR A 27 -5.12 0.91 8.30
N GLU A 28 -3.96 0.52 8.80
CA GLU A 28 -3.20 -0.64 8.34
C GLU A 28 -4.06 -1.92 8.31
N GLY A 29 -4.75 -2.22 9.40
CA GLY A 29 -5.64 -3.38 9.48
C GLY A 29 -6.77 -3.33 8.44
N LEU A 30 -7.38 -2.16 8.21
CA LEU A 30 -8.42 -2.01 7.18
C LEU A 30 -7.86 -2.12 5.77
N CYS A 31 -6.64 -1.62 5.52
CA CYS A 31 -5.96 -1.75 4.24
C CYS A 31 -5.67 -3.22 3.93
N ILE A 32 -5.17 -3.98 4.91
CA ILE A 32 -4.93 -5.41 4.78
C ILE A 32 -6.25 -6.16 4.52
N LEU A 33 -7.30 -5.87 5.29
CA LEU A 33 -8.62 -6.49 5.07
C LEU A 33 -9.19 -6.17 3.68
N ALA A 34 -9.07 -4.94 3.22
CA ALA A 34 -9.53 -4.53 1.90
C ALA A 34 -8.74 -5.20 0.77
N LEU A 35 -7.43 -5.35 0.91
CA LEU A 35 -6.58 -6.05 -0.06
C LEU A 35 -6.91 -7.54 -0.12
N VAL A 36 -7.11 -8.19 1.05
CA VAL A 36 -7.53 -9.59 1.11
C VAL A 36 -8.92 -9.78 0.51
N ALA A 37 -9.89 -8.93 0.87
CA ALA A 37 -11.25 -8.98 0.33
C ALA A 37 -11.28 -8.74 -1.19
N GLY A 38 -10.51 -7.76 -1.68
CA GLY A 38 -10.35 -7.49 -3.10
C GLY A 38 -9.72 -8.66 -3.85
N GLY A 39 -8.66 -9.26 -3.28
CA GLY A 39 -8.04 -10.47 -3.81
C GLY A 39 -8.99 -11.66 -3.87
N ALA A 40 -9.79 -11.87 -2.83
CA ALA A 40 -10.79 -12.94 -2.78
C ALA A 40 -11.95 -12.70 -3.77
N PHE A 41 -12.40 -11.44 -3.91
CA PHE A 41 -13.45 -11.06 -4.86
C PHE A 41 -12.99 -11.24 -6.31
N LEU A 42 -11.82 -10.70 -6.66
CA LEU A 42 -11.23 -10.86 -8.00
C LEU A 42 -10.86 -12.32 -8.28
N GLY A 43 -10.43 -13.04 -7.25
CA GLY A 43 -10.07 -14.45 -7.28
C GLY A 43 -11.22 -15.39 -6.93
N HIS A 44 -12.48 -15.01 -7.14
CA HIS A 44 -13.66 -15.83 -6.79
C HIS A 44 -13.57 -17.28 -7.33
N TRP A 45 -12.88 -17.50 -8.45
CA TRP A 45 -12.63 -18.83 -9.04
C TRP A 45 -11.37 -19.55 -8.53
N LEU A 46 -10.55 -18.90 -7.72
CA LEU A 46 -9.26 -19.40 -7.24
C LEU A 46 -9.31 -19.84 -5.77
N TRP A 47 -10.49 -20.22 -5.27
CA TRP A 47 -10.70 -20.68 -3.90
C TRP A 47 -9.72 -21.79 -3.47
N HIS A 48 -9.34 -22.68 -4.40
CA HIS A 48 -8.36 -23.74 -4.15
C HIS A 48 -6.94 -23.22 -3.81
N ASN A 49 -6.60 -22.01 -4.28
CA ASN A 49 -5.30 -21.38 -4.12
C ASN A 49 -5.31 -20.23 -3.09
N VAL A 50 -6.43 -19.99 -2.40
CA VAL A 50 -6.58 -18.83 -1.50
C VAL A 50 -5.51 -18.81 -0.41
N LEU A 51 -5.16 -19.97 0.16
CA LEU A 51 -4.12 -20.10 1.17
C LEU A 51 -2.74 -19.76 0.61
N TRP A 52 -2.45 -20.13 -0.64
CA TRP A 52 -1.19 -19.79 -1.31
C TRP A 52 -1.09 -18.30 -1.59
N TYR A 53 -2.19 -17.64 -1.98
CA TYR A 53 -2.18 -16.18 -2.16
C TYR A 53 -2.03 -15.43 -0.85
N LEU A 54 -2.69 -15.87 0.21
CA LEU A 54 -2.50 -15.31 1.55
C LEU A 54 -1.05 -15.48 2.01
N LEU A 55 -0.45 -16.65 1.80
CA LEU A 55 0.95 -16.91 2.12
C LEU A 55 1.90 -15.97 1.35
N ASN A 56 1.72 -15.83 0.04
CA ASN A 56 2.52 -14.92 -0.79
C ASN A 56 2.32 -13.45 -0.39
N PHE A 57 1.09 -13.06 -0.08
CA PHE A 57 0.77 -11.73 0.43
C PHE A 57 1.48 -11.47 1.77
N THR A 58 1.47 -12.44 2.69
CA THR A 58 2.18 -12.33 3.97
C THR A 58 3.69 -12.19 3.77
N PHE A 59 4.31 -12.99 2.89
CA PHE A 59 5.74 -12.84 2.58
C PHE A 59 6.06 -11.47 1.96
N GLY A 60 5.23 -11.01 1.02
CA GLY A 60 5.37 -9.69 0.41
C GLY A 60 5.21 -8.56 1.43
N TYR A 61 4.24 -8.68 2.34
CA TYR A 61 4.01 -7.72 3.42
C TYR A 61 5.19 -7.67 4.40
N ILE A 62 5.70 -8.83 4.84
CA ILE A 62 6.87 -8.91 5.74
C ILE A 62 8.12 -8.35 5.04
N ALA A 63 8.37 -8.73 3.79
CA ALA A 63 9.49 -8.19 3.02
C ALA A 63 9.35 -6.67 2.84
N GLY A 64 8.15 -6.20 2.52
CA GLY A 64 7.83 -4.77 2.47
C GLY A 64 8.19 -4.07 3.77
N HIS A 65 7.76 -4.59 4.91
CA HIS A 65 8.08 -4.03 6.22
C HIS A 65 9.58 -4.06 6.57
N LEU A 66 10.29 -5.15 6.26
CA LEU A 66 11.71 -5.30 6.59
C LEU A 66 12.62 -4.43 5.72
N PHE A 67 12.26 -4.24 4.44
CA PHE A 67 13.07 -3.50 3.48
C PHE A 67 12.62 -2.04 3.28
N TRP A 68 11.53 -1.60 3.93
CA TRP A 68 11.15 -0.19 3.96
C TRP A 68 12.10 0.58 4.90
N GLY A 69 13.32 0.83 4.42
CA GLY A 69 14.45 1.32 5.22
C GLY A 69 14.37 2.77 5.71
N LYS A 70 13.19 3.37 5.80
CA LYS A 70 13.01 4.70 6.42
C LYS A 70 11.83 4.70 7.36
N ASP A 71 12.08 5.16 8.58
CA ASP A 71 11.06 5.40 9.59
C ASP A 71 9.91 6.22 9.02
N TYR A 72 8.72 5.91 9.51
CA TYR A 72 7.54 6.69 9.20
C TYR A 72 7.62 8.06 9.87
N ILE A 73 7.52 9.11 9.05
CA ILE A 73 7.40 10.50 9.49
C ILE A 73 6.01 10.97 9.03
N PRO A 74 5.10 11.32 9.97
CA PRO A 74 3.79 11.85 9.62
C PRO A 74 3.89 13.11 8.77
N ASP A 75 3.03 13.23 7.76
CA ASP A 75 2.87 14.43 6.92
C ASP A 75 4.16 14.87 6.21
N GLN A 76 5.04 13.91 5.89
CA GLN A 76 6.30 14.19 5.22
C GLN A 76 6.07 14.90 3.87
N LYS A 77 6.74 16.04 3.67
CA LYS A 77 6.75 16.75 2.40
C LYS A 77 7.76 16.10 1.46
N GLY A 78 7.39 15.95 0.20
CA GLY A 78 8.34 15.53 -0.83
C GLY A 78 9.30 16.64 -1.19
N ASP A 79 10.55 16.26 -1.38
CA ASP A 79 11.60 17.10 -1.93
C ASP A 79 11.30 17.50 -3.40
#